data_AF-A0A1S6U5X3-F1
#
_entry.id   AF-A0A1S6U5X3-F1
#
_cell.length_a   1.000
_cell.length_b   1.000
_cell.length_c   1.000
_cell.angle_alpha   90.00
_cell.angle_beta   90.00
_cell.angle_gamma   90.00
#
_symmetry.space_group_name_H-M   'P 1'
#
loop_
_entity.id
_entity.type
_entity.pdbx_description
1 polymer ?
#
loop_
_entity_poly.entity_id
_entity_poly.type
_entity_poly.pdbx_seq_one_letter_code
_entity_poly.pdbx_strand_id
1 'polypeptide(L)'
;MVKIDFESIGDRLEAMRKVAGLNKQKTYELLETTKFIYHEVRYGRKKMPLSWAFTFNEKYGFNLQWIYSGQGEIFISNKDNK
;
A
#
# COMPACT_ATOMS: atom_id res chain seq x y z
N MET A 1 -16.53 -6.61 16.66
CA MET A 1 -15.43 -5.76 16.17
C MET A 1 -14.93 -6.41 14.88
N VAL A 2 -15.13 -5.78 13.72
CA VAL A 2 -14.68 -6.35 12.44
C VAL A 2 -13.16 -6.22 12.37
N LYS A 3 -12.43 -7.33 12.53
CA LYS A 3 -11.03 -7.39 12.11
C LYS A 3 -11.02 -7.30 10.59
N ILE A 4 -10.50 -6.20 10.05
CA ILE A 4 -10.20 -6.13 8.62
C ILE A 4 -8.94 -6.96 8.43
N ASP A 5 -9.09 -8.20 8.01
CA ASP A 5 -7.97 -9.08 7.72
C ASP A 5 -7.42 -8.69 6.34
N PHE A 6 -6.26 -8.03 6.32
CA PHE A 6 -5.59 -7.64 5.09
C PHE A 6 -4.78 -8.80 4.55
N GLU A 7 -5.45 -9.91 4.19
CA GLU A 7 -4.78 -11.17 3.83
C GLU A 7 -3.88 -11.01 2.59
N SER A 8 -4.34 -10.29 1.57
CA SER A 8 -3.60 -10.12 0.32
C SER A 8 -2.84 -8.78 0.22
N ILE A 9 -1.76 -8.77 -0.58
CA ILE A 9 -1.04 -7.54 -0.94
C ILE A 9 -1.96 -6.52 -1.64
N GLY A 10 -2.99 -7.00 -2.35
CA GLY A 10 -3.99 -6.17 -2.98
C GLY A 10 -4.91 -5.48 -1.97
N ASP A 11 -5.30 -6.17 -0.90
CA ASP A 11 -6.11 -5.56 0.16
C ASP A 11 -5.32 -4.51 0.92
N ARG A 12 -4.02 -4.74 1.14
CA ARG A 12 -3.10 -3.74 1.70
C ARG A 12 -2.92 -2.54 0.78
N LEU A 13 -2.80 -2.74 -0.53
CA LEU A 13 -2.76 -1.64 -1.50
C LEU A 13 -4.04 -0.78 -1.47
N GLU A 14 -5.21 -1.41 -1.35
CA GLU A 14 -6.47 -0.69 -1.21
C GLU A 14 -6.61 0.01 0.16
N ALA A 15 -6.06 -0.57 1.22
CA ALA A 15 -5.99 0.04 2.54
C ALA A 15 -5.13 1.31 2.52
N MET A 16 -3.91 1.21 1.98
CA MET A 16 -2.99 2.34 1.84
C MET A 16 -3.65 3.48 1.07
N ARG A 17 -4.32 3.18 -0.04
CA ARG A 17 -5.07 4.16 -0.83
C ARG A 17 -6.14 4.89 0.01
N LYS A 18 -6.96 4.14 0.76
CA LYS A 18 -8.06 4.70 1.55
C LYS A 18 -7.55 5.54 2.70
N VAL A 19 -6.55 5.06 3.43
CA VAL A 19 -5.93 5.77 4.56
C VAL A 19 -5.23 7.05 4.09
N ALA A 20 -4.58 7.02 2.93
CA ALA A 20 -3.99 8.20 2.30
C ALA A 20 -5.03 9.21 1.75
N GLY A 21 -6.34 8.90 1.84
CA GLY A 21 -7.41 9.76 1.33
C GLY A 21 -7.43 9.91 -0.19
N LEU A 22 -6.81 8.97 -0.92
CA LEU A 22 -6.65 9.05 -2.37
C LEU A 22 -7.85 8.45 -3.08
N ASN A 23 -8.39 9.17 -4.08
CA ASN A 23 -9.25 8.54 -5.07
C ASN A 23 -8.42 7.69 -6.04
N LYS A 24 -9.07 6.84 -6.84
CA LYS A 24 -8.39 5.93 -7.76
C LYS A 24 -7.50 6.66 -8.77
N GLN A 25 -7.98 7.76 -9.36
CA GLN A 25 -7.23 8.52 -10.36
C GLN A 25 -5.93 9.11 -9.79
N LYS A 26 -6.02 9.78 -8.63
CA LYS A 26 -4.84 10.30 -7.93
C LYS A 26 -3.86 9.20 -7.52
N THR A 27 -4.36 8.00 -7.25
CA THR A 27 -3.52 6.84 -6.93
C THR A 27 -2.72 6.40 -8.16
N TYR A 28 -3.34 6.41 -9.34
CA TYR A 28 -2.65 6.04 -10.58
C TYR A 28 -1.55 7.03 -10.93
N GLU A 29 -1.85 8.33 -10.79
CA GLU A 29 -0.89 9.42 -10.99
C GLU A 29 0.27 9.34 -9.99
N LEU A 30 -0.04 9.15 -8.69
CA LEU A 30 0.97 9.03 -7.63
C LEU A 30 1.93 7.87 -7.88
N LEU A 31 1.41 6.74 -8.36
CA LEU A 31 2.17 5.50 -8.58
C LEU A 31 2.72 5.39 -10.00
N GLU A 32 2.58 6.44 -10.80
CA GLU A 32 3.00 6.53 -12.21
C GLU A 32 2.58 5.30 -13.01
N THR A 33 1.31 4.91 -12.86
CA THR A 33 0.78 3.67 -13.41
C THR A 33 -0.55 3.85 -14.11
N THR A 34 -0.97 2.82 -14.83
CA THR A 34 -2.29 2.80 -15.48
C THR A 34 -3.31 2.09 -14.61
N LYS A 35 -4.59 2.40 -14.82
CA LYS A 35 -5.72 1.66 -14.22
C LYS A 35 -5.58 0.15 -14.41
N PHE A 36 -5.13 -0.29 -15.59
CA PHE A 36 -4.96 -1.70 -15.91
C PHE A 36 -3.91 -2.35 -15.01
N ILE A 37 -2.69 -1.79 -14.96
CA ILE A 37 -1.61 -2.34 -14.13
C ILE A 37 -1.97 -2.31 -12.64
N TYR A 38 -2.60 -1.23 -12.16
CA TYR A 38 -3.11 -1.16 -10.79
C TYR A 38 -4.11 -2.29 -10.48
N HIS A 39 -5.04 -2.58 -11.40
CA HIS A 39 -6.00 -3.66 -11.22
C HIS A 39 -5.34 -5.04 -11.23
N GLU A 40 -4.39 -5.28 -12.13
CA GLU A 40 -3.62 -6.53 -12.15
C GLU A 40 -2.90 -6.78 -10.81
N VAL A 41 -2.31 -5.73 -10.20
CA VAL A 41 -1.68 -5.84 -8.87
C VAL A 41 -2.72 -6.02 -7.76
N ARG A 42 -3.82 -5.24 -7.77
CA ARG A 42 -4.88 -5.29 -6.75
C ARG A 42 -5.53 -6.68 -6.63
N TYR A 43 -5.59 -7.44 -7.72
CA TYR A 43 -6.19 -8.78 -7.74
C TYR A 43 -5.14 -9.90 -7.81
N GLY A 44 -3.87 -9.59 -7.51
CA GLY A 44 -2.82 -10.61 -7.37
C GLY A 44 -2.34 -11.25 -8.68
N ARG A 45 -2.75 -10.71 -9.84
CA ARG A 45 -2.29 -11.17 -11.16
C ARG A 45 -0.90 -10.66 -11.51
N LYS A 46 -0.46 -9.58 -10.86
CA LYS A 46 0.91 -9.06 -10.90
C LYS A 46 1.45 -8.80 -9.50
N LYS A 47 2.77 -8.95 -9.33
CA LYS A 47 3.47 -8.52 -8.12
C LYS A 47 3.40 -7.00 -8.00
N MET A 48 3.30 -6.51 -6.77
CA MET A 48 3.38 -5.07 -6.51
C MET A 48 4.80 -4.56 -6.79
N PRO A 49 4.96 -3.48 -7.58
CA PRO A 49 6.26 -2.84 -7.75
C PRO A 49 6.82 -2.33 -6.43
N LEU A 50 8.13 -2.52 -6.20
CA LEU A 50 8.82 -1.99 -5.01
C LEU A 50 8.66 -0.47 -4.89
N SER A 51 8.70 0.24 -6.03
CA SER A 51 8.51 1.70 -6.08
C SER A 51 7.18 2.15 -5.49
N TRP A 52 6.12 1.36 -5.59
CA TRP A 52 4.83 1.69 -4.97
C TRP A 52 4.92 1.60 -3.46
N ALA A 53 5.55 0.53 -2.94
CA ALA A 53 5.75 0.36 -1.50
C ALA A 53 6.59 1.51 -0.93
N PHE A 54 7.69 1.89 -1.60
CA PHE A 54 8.51 3.03 -1.19
C PHE A 54 7.74 4.35 -1.26
N THR A 55 6.95 4.57 -2.32
CA THR A 55 6.10 5.76 -2.43
C THR A 55 5.16 5.90 -1.22
N PHE A 56 4.53 4.80 -0.78
CA PHE A 56 3.66 4.81 0.38
C PHE A 56 4.43 4.93 1.71
N ASN A 57 5.59 4.31 1.82
CA ASN A 57 6.46 4.43 2.99
C ASN A 57 6.96 5.87 3.17
N GLU A 58 7.52 6.49 2.15
CA GLU A 58 8.13 7.81 2.22
C GLU A 58 7.07 8.93 2.40
N LYS A 59 5.95 8.85 1.67
CA LYS A 59 4.96 9.94 1.68
C LYS A 59 3.93 9.84 2.79
N TYR A 60 3.65 8.62 3.29
CA TYR A 60 2.56 8.38 4.25
C TYR A 60 3.00 7.55 5.46
N GLY A 61 4.28 7.15 5.55
CA GLY A 61 4.82 6.46 6.72
C GLY A 61 4.40 5.00 6.86
N PHE A 62 3.90 4.34 5.80
CA PHE A 62 3.55 2.92 5.89
C PHE A 62 4.79 2.04 6.09
N ASN A 63 4.72 1.07 6.99
CA ASN A 63 5.82 0.14 7.24
C ASN A 63 5.97 -0.88 6.10
N LEU A 64 7.17 -1.03 5.55
CA LEU A 64 7.44 -1.96 4.43
C LEU A 64 7.18 -3.43 4.80
N GLN A 65 7.50 -3.85 6.03
CA GLN A 65 7.20 -5.20 6.50
C GLN A 65 5.69 -5.45 6.45
N TRP A 66 4.90 -4.53 7.02
CA TRP A 66 3.45 -4.63 6.99
C TRP A 66 2.91 -4.64 5.55
N ILE A 67 3.45 -3.80 4.66
CA ILE A 67 3.05 -3.77 3.25
C ILE A 67 3.20 -5.15 2.58
N TYR A 68 4.29 -5.88 2.82
CA TYR A 68 4.55 -7.16 2.16
C TYR A 68 3.94 -8.36 2.86
N SER A 69 4.01 -8.43 4.19
CA SER A 69 3.57 -9.60 4.96
C SER A 69 2.22 -9.42 5.65
N GLY A 70 1.73 -8.19 5.79
CA GLY A 70 0.58 -7.87 6.65
C GLY A 70 0.88 -7.98 8.14
N GLN A 71 2.13 -8.25 8.52
CA GLN A 71 2.54 -8.43 9.92
C GLN A 71 3.23 -7.17 10.46
N GLY A 72 3.15 -6.99 11.77
CA GLY A 72 3.73 -5.84 12.46
C GLY A 72 2.86 -4.59 12.40
N GLU A 73 3.45 -3.45 12.74
CA GLU A 73 2.78 -2.16 12.78
C GLU A 73 2.49 -1.63 11.36
N ILE A 74 1.32 -1.03 11.17
CA ILE A 74 0.92 -0.46 9.86
C ILE A 74 1.83 0.71 9.47
N PHE A 75 2.24 1.50 10.45
CA PHE A 75 3.06 2.70 10.25
C PHE A 75 4.42 2.55 10.93
N ILE A 76 5.44 3.18 10.36
CA ILE A 76 6.73 3.32 11.01
C ILE A 76 6.59 4.20 12.25
N SER A 77 7.29 3.87 13.33
CA SER A 77 7.26 4.67 14.54
C SER A 77 8.26 5.83 14.41
N ASN A 78 8.00 6.97 15.07
CA ASN A 78 8.96 8.08 15.11
C ASN A 78 10.32 7.71 15.74
N LYS A 79 10.44 6.54 16.38
CA LYS A 79 11.70 6.03 16.93
C LYS A 79 12.60 5.38 15.87
N ASP A 80 12.03 4.99 14.73
CA ASP A 80 12.74 4.30 13.64
C ASP A 80 13.46 5.28 12.69
N ASN A 81 13.27 6.59 12.87
CA ASN A 81 13.95 7.67 12.14
C ASN A 81 15.25 8.16 12.82
N LYS A 82 15.88 7.32 13.66
CA LYS A 82 17.16 7.63 14.33
C LYS A 82 18.34 6.94 13.66
#